data_AF-A0A6B9KE67-F1
#
_entry.id   AF-A0A6B9KE67-F1
#
_cell.length_a   1.000
_cell.length_b   1.000
_cell.length_c   1.000
_cell.angle_alpha   90.00
_cell.angle_beta   90.00
_cell.angle_gamma   90.00
#
_symmetry.space_group_name_H-M   'P 1'
#
loop_
_entity.id
_entity.type
_entity.pdbx_description
1 polymer ?
#
loop_
_entity_poly.entity_id
_entity_poly.type
_entity_poly.pdbx_seq_one_letter_code
_entity_poly.pdbx_strand_id
1 'polypeptide(L)'
;YTAEDFDTFLTLAKQARDVVNEGLFAYAFSVAVLHRDDCRGIRLPPIQEVFPDRFVPSETINLAIKESKNKTEDIVVEIEDTGNILDSEYKLAYFREDIGVNAHHWHWHIVYPANWNAELTGKTKDRKGELFYYMHQQMSARYDCERLSNGLQRMIPFHNFEEKLDGYAPHLTSLVSGLHYASRPQGFSLRDLVDVDVQDMERWRERILEAIDLQFVQDKQNNQIPLDEARGADILGSLIEANSDSINKGFYGSIHNWGHVMMARMHDPDGRFLCSSSRISRTTKFLWMKLVVQIFWVPSLKQTQI
;
A
#
# COMPACT_ATOMS: atom_id res chain seq x y z
N TYR A 1 3.99 -22.10 3.11
CA TYR A 1 2.97 -22.55 4.09
C TYR A 1 2.94 -24.06 4.23
N THR A 2 3.16 -24.83 3.16
CA THR A 2 3.06 -26.30 3.11
C THR A 2 4.25 -27.10 3.66
N ALA A 3 5.29 -26.44 4.21
CA ALA A 3 6.40 -27.15 4.84
C ALA A 3 5.89 -27.95 6.06
N GLU A 4 6.32 -29.19 6.18
CA GLU A 4 5.77 -30.17 7.14
C GLU A 4 5.97 -29.73 8.59
N ASP A 5 7.16 -29.26 8.92
CA ASP A 5 7.54 -28.80 10.24
C ASP A 5 8.38 -27.51 10.19
N PHE A 6 8.72 -27.00 11.37
CA PHE A 6 9.46 -25.75 11.54
C PHE A 6 10.88 -25.84 10.97
N ASP A 7 11.57 -26.96 11.15
CA ASP A 7 12.95 -27.15 10.69
C ASP A 7 13.03 -27.22 9.16
N THR A 8 12.07 -27.90 8.53
CA THR A 8 11.89 -27.93 7.08
C THR A 8 11.55 -26.54 6.55
N PHE A 9 10.65 -25.82 7.22
CA PHE A 9 10.32 -24.44 6.88
C PHE A 9 11.56 -23.54 6.91
N LEU A 10 12.37 -23.60 7.97
CA LEU A 10 13.59 -22.82 8.08
C LEU A 10 14.64 -23.20 7.04
N THR A 11 14.78 -24.50 6.75
CA THR A 11 15.72 -24.97 5.72
C THR A 11 15.35 -24.44 4.34
N LEU A 12 14.06 -24.52 3.98
CA LEU A 12 13.54 -23.96 2.73
C LEU A 12 13.66 -22.43 2.71
N ALA A 13 13.39 -21.74 3.82
CA ALA A 13 13.54 -20.29 3.92
C ALA A 13 14.99 -19.86 3.71
N LYS A 14 15.97 -20.58 4.28
CA LYS A 14 17.39 -20.32 4.06
C LYS A 14 17.77 -20.46 2.59
N GLN A 15 17.32 -21.53 1.92
CA GLN A 15 17.57 -21.72 0.49
C GLN A 15 16.88 -20.66 -0.38
N ALA A 16 15.63 -20.32 -0.09
CA ALA A 16 14.87 -19.34 -0.85
C ALA A 16 15.47 -17.93 -0.74
N ARG A 17 15.98 -17.56 0.45
CA ARG A 17 16.62 -16.27 0.70
C ARG A 17 17.75 -15.96 -0.28
N ASP A 18 18.50 -16.97 -0.70
CA ASP A 18 19.67 -16.80 -1.56
C ASP A 18 19.33 -16.62 -3.04
N VAL A 19 18.08 -16.92 -3.43
CA VAL A 19 17.66 -16.96 -4.85
C VAL A 19 16.60 -15.92 -5.18
N VAL A 20 15.67 -15.65 -4.25
CA VAL A 20 14.55 -14.74 -4.50
C VAL A 20 14.90 -13.29 -4.15
N ASN A 21 14.17 -12.33 -4.72
CA ASN A 21 14.28 -10.93 -4.31
C ASN A 21 14.06 -10.79 -2.79
N GLU A 22 14.89 -10.00 -2.12
CA GLU A 22 14.90 -9.82 -0.67
C GLU A 22 13.61 -9.22 -0.12
N GLY A 23 12.96 -8.31 -0.86
CA GLY A 23 11.69 -7.73 -0.48
C GLY A 23 10.56 -8.77 -0.56
N LEU A 24 10.57 -9.57 -1.63
CA LEU A 24 9.65 -10.69 -1.79
C LEU A 24 9.87 -11.74 -0.68
N PHE A 25 11.13 -12.06 -0.36
CA PHE A 25 11.48 -12.96 0.73
C PHE A 25 10.94 -12.45 2.06
N ALA A 26 11.24 -11.21 2.42
CA ALA A 26 10.81 -10.61 3.69
C ALA A 26 9.28 -10.61 3.81
N TYR A 27 8.56 -10.29 2.72
CA TYR A 27 7.10 -10.37 2.68
C TYR A 27 6.60 -11.80 2.91
N ALA A 28 7.04 -12.75 2.07
CA ALA A 28 6.56 -14.13 2.11
C ALA A 28 6.92 -14.84 3.43
N PHE A 29 8.13 -14.61 3.93
CA PHE A 29 8.60 -15.14 5.21
C PHE A 29 7.77 -14.57 6.37
N SER A 30 7.49 -13.26 6.37
CA SER A 30 6.70 -12.63 7.43
C SER A 30 5.26 -13.16 7.45
N VAL A 31 4.64 -13.31 6.28
CA VAL A 31 3.31 -13.91 6.16
C VAL A 31 3.33 -15.37 6.65
N ALA A 32 4.37 -16.14 6.30
CA ALA A 32 4.48 -17.53 6.75
C ALA A 32 4.61 -17.64 8.28
N VAL A 33 5.52 -16.86 8.89
CA VAL A 33 5.74 -16.88 10.35
C VAL A 33 4.48 -16.46 11.10
N LEU A 34 3.74 -15.48 10.61
CA LEU A 34 2.54 -15.00 11.29
C LEU A 34 1.39 -16.02 11.31
N HIS A 35 1.30 -16.89 10.30
CA HIS A 35 0.10 -17.73 10.08
C HIS A 35 0.31 -19.23 10.34
N ARG A 36 1.55 -19.71 10.32
CA ARG A 36 1.84 -21.10 10.64
C ARG A 36 1.70 -21.35 12.14
N ASP A 37 1.12 -22.50 12.49
CA ASP A 37 0.84 -22.83 13.89
C ASP A 37 2.10 -23.17 14.69
N ASP A 38 3.13 -23.71 14.04
CA ASP A 38 4.45 -24.00 14.63
C ASP A 38 5.33 -22.75 14.85
N CYS A 39 4.92 -21.60 14.30
CA CYS A 39 5.59 -20.32 14.50
C CYS A 39 4.92 -19.44 15.58
N ARG A 40 3.89 -19.94 16.28
CA ARG A 40 3.18 -19.18 17.32
C ARG A 40 4.15 -18.79 18.45
N GLY A 41 4.12 -17.52 18.82
CA GLY A 41 5.01 -16.96 19.86
C GLY A 41 6.33 -16.41 19.32
N ILE A 42 6.67 -16.67 18.05
CA ILE A 42 7.84 -16.07 17.41
C ILE A 42 7.53 -14.60 17.08
N ARG A 43 8.47 -13.72 17.44
CA ARG A 43 8.45 -12.30 17.05
C ARG A 43 9.43 -12.09 15.91
N LEU A 44 8.94 -11.48 14.83
CA LEU A 44 9.80 -11.04 13.74
C LEU A 44 10.58 -9.79 14.15
N PRO A 45 11.81 -9.60 13.63
CA PRO A 45 12.52 -8.34 13.77
C PRO A 45 11.68 -7.19 13.20
N PRO A 46 11.74 -5.99 13.82
CA PRO A 46 11.05 -4.82 13.28
C PRO A 46 11.49 -4.50 11.85
N ILE A 47 10.53 -4.20 10.97
CA ILE A 47 10.82 -3.99 9.55
C ILE A 47 11.78 -2.81 9.30
N GLN A 48 11.75 -1.80 10.17
CA GLN A 48 12.67 -0.66 10.13
C GLN A 48 14.11 -1.00 10.50
N GLU A 49 14.35 -2.10 11.22
CA GLU A 49 15.69 -2.63 11.49
C GLU A 49 16.17 -3.53 10.36
N VAL A 50 15.25 -4.25 9.69
CA VAL A 50 15.55 -5.10 8.54
C VAL A 50 15.88 -4.29 7.29
N PHE A 51 15.11 -3.23 7.02
CA PHE A 51 15.30 -2.33 5.87
C PHE A 51 15.33 -0.87 6.34
N PRO A 52 16.39 -0.42 7.03
CA PRO A 52 16.48 0.97 7.52
C PRO A 52 16.43 1.99 6.38
N ASP A 53 16.88 1.59 5.19
CA ASP A 53 16.89 2.33 3.93
C ASP A 53 15.50 2.69 3.38
N ARG A 54 14.47 2.09 3.95
CA ARG A 54 13.06 2.38 3.66
C ARG A 54 12.43 3.38 4.61
N PHE A 55 13.12 3.76 5.69
CA PHE A 55 12.59 4.60 6.75
C PHE A 55 13.45 5.85 6.98
N VAL A 56 14.76 5.73 6.77
CA VAL A 56 15.74 6.79 7.00
C VAL A 56 16.20 7.37 5.65
N PRO A 57 16.35 8.70 5.54
CA PRO A 57 16.89 9.37 4.37
C PRO A 57 18.27 8.87 3.94
N SER A 58 18.51 8.95 2.64
CA SER A 58 19.73 8.45 2.00
C SER A 58 20.97 9.16 2.50
N GLU A 59 20.85 10.46 2.77
CA GLU A 59 21.88 11.34 3.28
C GLU A 59 22.38 10.87 4.65
N THR A 60 21.45 10.59 5.58
CA THR A 60 21.76 10.04 6.91
C THR A 60 22.41 8.66 6.82
N ILE A 61 21.93 7.78 5.94
CA ILE A 61 22.52 6.44 5.76
C ILE A 61 23.93 6.53 5.20
N ASN A 62 24.16 7.38 4.20
CA ASN A 62 25.48 7.61 3.63
C ASN A 62 26.45 8.18 4.67
N LEU A 63 25.98 9.07 5.54
CA LEU A 63 26.77 9.60 6.65
C LEU A 63 27.13 8.51 7.66
N ALA A 64 26.17 7.66 8.05
CA ALA A 64 26.41 6.52 8.94
C ALA A 64 27.42 5.52 8.37
N ILE A 65 27.34 5.21 7.06
CA ILE A 65 28.30 4.35 6.37
C ILE A 65 29.70 5.00 6.31
N LYS A 66 29.77 6.33 6.17
CA LYS A 66 31.04 7.05 6.15
C LYS A 66 31.70 7.05 7.52
N GLU A 67 30.94 7.32 8.58
CA GLU A 67 31.44 7.33 9.95
C GLU A 67 31.89 5.93 10.40
N SER A 68 31.19 4.86 9.99
CA SER A 68 31.52 3.47 10.36
C SER A 68 32.84 2.96 9.80
N LYS A 69 33.38 3.61 8.77
CA LYS A 69 34.72 3.31 8.27
C LYS A 69 35.83 3.89 9.15
N ASN A 70 35.54 4.93 9.92
CA ASN A 70 36.53 5.69 10.69
C ASN A 70 36.50 5.39 12.18
N LYS A 71 35.39 4.82 12.70
CA LYS A 71 35.17 4.56 14.13
C LYS A 71 34.88 3.09 14.38
N THR A 72 35.39 2.59 15.50
CA THR A 72 35.11 1.23 16.02
C THR A 72 34.12 1.23 17.17
N GLU A 73 33.75 2.41 17.67
CA GLU A 73 32.73 2.63 18.71
C GLU A 73 31.34 2.86 18.11
N ASP A 74 30.33 2.90 18.98
CA ASP A 74 28.94 3.17 18.57
C ASP A 74 28.80 4.54 17.89
N ILE A 75 28.01 4.57 16.83
CA ILE A 75 27.84 5.75 15.98
C ILE A 75 26.41 6.23 16.12
N VAL A 76 26.27 7.49 16.53
CA VAL A 76 25.00 8.18 16.56
C VAL A 76 25.00 9.22 15.45
N VAL A 77 24.05 9.10 14.53
CA VAL A 77 23.84 10.05 13.43
C VAL A 77 22.46 10.66 13.60
N GLU A 78 22.39 11.98 13.63
CA GLU A 78 21.12 12.69 13.62
C GLU A 78 20.45 12.54 12.25
N ILE A 79 19.14 12.32 12.26
CA ILE A 79 18.37 12.17 11.02
C ILE A 79 18.29 13.52 10.32
N GLU A 80 18.56 13.52 9.01
CA GLU A 80 18.44 14.71 8.18
C GLU A 80 16.98 14.89 7.77
N ASP A 81 16.46 16.11 7.92
CA ASP A 81 15.12 16.42 7.45
C ASP A 81 15.08 16.43 5.92
N THR A 82 14.02 15.86 5.33
CA THR A 82 13.84 15.83 3.88
C THR A 82 12.66 16.66 3.43
N GLY A 83 12.82 17.35 2.29
CA GLY A 83 11.76 18.11 1.64
C GLY A 83 12.02 19.62 1.60
N ASN A 84 11.16 20.30 0.85
CA ASN A 84 11.25 21.75 0.67
C ASN A 84 10.39 22.44 1.74
N ILE A 85 11.01 23.22 2.62
CA ILE A 85 10.31 23.98 3.68
C ILE A 85 9.32 25.00 3.08
N LEU A 86 9.52 25.42 1.83
CA LEU A 86 8.59 26.29 1.11
C LEU A 86 7.28 25.56 0.71
N ASP A 87 7.29 24.23 0.69
CA ASP A 87 6.09 23.43 0.48
C ASP A 87 5.28 23.34 1.77
N SER A 88 4.02 23.75 1.71
CA SER A 88 3.09 23.63 2.84
C SER A 88 2.91 22.20 3.34
N GLU A 89 3.08 21.19 2.47
CA GLU A 89 2.98 19.78 2.83
C GLU A 89 4.17 19.29 3.68
N TYR A 90 5.28 20.03 3.71
CA TYR A 90 6.41 19.75 4.60
C TYR A 90 5.98 19.74 6.07
N LYS A 91 5.01 20.57 6.45
CA LYS A 91 4.46 20.60 7.82
C LYS A 91 3.89 19.26 8.27
N LEU A 92 3.49 18.39 7.33
CA LEU A 92 2.93 17.07 7.62
C LEU A 92 3.97 15.95 7.50
N ALA A 93 5.25 16.28 7.29
CA ALA A 93 6.33 15.30 7.19
C ALA A 93 6.41 14.44 8.45
N TYR A 94 6.25 15.01 9.65
CA TYR A 94 6.29 14.23 10.90
C TYR A 94 5.25 13.09 10.94
N PHE A 95 4.08 13.25 10.30
CA PHE A 95 3.03 12.22 10.27
C PHE A 95 3.24 11.26 9.09
N ARG A 96 3.49 11.83 7.90
CA ARG A 96 3.67 11.06 6.67
C ARG A 96 4.92 10.20 6.76
N GLU A 97 5.98 10.76 7.32
CA GLU A 97 7.31 10.19 7.33
C GLU A 97 7.63 9.34 8.57
N ASP A 98 6.73 9.35 9.56
CA ASP A 98 6.85 8.57 10.81
C ASP A 98 7.13 7.08 10.55
N ILE A 99 8.09 6.56 11.31
CA ILE A 99 8.52 5.17 11.22
C ILE A 99 7.39 4.23 11.66
N GLY A 100 6.68 4.58 12.74
CA GLY A 100 5.61 3.77 13.31
C GLY A 100 4.40 3.63 12.38
N VAL A 101 3.94 4.72 11.77
CA VAL A 101 2.83 4.73 10.80
C VAL A 101 3.15 3.88 9.58
N ASN A 102 4.38 3.99 9.06
CA ASN A 102 4.80 3.22 7.88
C ASN A 102 5.01 1.73 8.22
N ALA A 103 5.58 1.42 9.38
CA ALA A 103 5.70 0.06 9.88
C ALA A 103 4.31 -0.56 10.14
N HIS A 104 3.37 0.18 10.74
CA HIS A 104 2.00 -0.28 10.95
C HIS A 104 1.33 -0.69 9.63
N HIS A 105 1.42 0.16 8.61
CA HIS A 105 0.84 -0.12 7.29
C HIS A 105 1.43 -1.39 6.65
N TRP A 106 2.74 -1.60 6.78
CA TRP A 106 3.40 -2.82 6.32
C TRP A 106 2.86 -4.07 7.04
N HIS A 107 2.81 -4.04 8.37
CA HIS A 107 2.33 -5.18 9.15
C HIS A 107 0.84 -5.48 8.90
N TRP A 108 0.01 -4.44 8.70
CA TRP A 108 -1.40 -4.63 8.38
C TRP A 108 -1.59 -5.45 7.10
N HIS A 109 -0.85 -5.13 6.03
CA HIS A 109 -0.87 -5.90 4.78
C HIS A 109 -0.23 -7.30 4.88
N ILE A 110 0.57 -7.57 5.92
CA ILE A 110 1.04 -8.93 6.22
C ILE A 110 -0.06 -9.74 6.91
N VAL A 111 -0.80 -9.13 7.84
CA VAL A 111 -1.90 -9.78 8.57
C VAL A 111 -3.08 -10.06 7.64
N TYR A 112 -3.35 -9.14 6.71
CA TYR A 112 -4.46 -9.19 5.75
C TYR A 112 -3.95 -9.09 4.31
N PRO A 113 -3.25 -10.12 3.80
CA PRO A 113 -2.68 -10.07 2.47
C PRO A 113 -3.78 -10.10 1.39
N ALA A 114 -3.58 -9.36 0.30
CA ALA A 114 -4.51 -9.33 -0.83
C ALA A 114 -4.62 -10.70 -1.52
N ASN A 115 -3.51 -11.46 -1.58
CA ASN A 115 -3.44 -12.79 -2.18
C ASN A 115 -3.65 -13.93 -1.16
N TRP A 116 -4.35 -13.69 -0.06
CA TRP A 116 -4.68 -14.73 0.92
C TRP A 116 -5.42 -15.90 0.24
N ASN A 117 -5.08 -17.14 0.58
CA ASN A 117 -5.77 -18.31 0.06
C ASN A 117 -6.29 -19.14 1.24
N ALA A 118 -7.60 -19.08 1.48
CA ALA A 118 -8.25 -19.79 2.57
C ALA A 118 -8.24 -21.32 2.37
N GLU A 119 -8.28 -21.81 1.13
CA GLU A 119 -8.18 -23.25 0.82
C GLU A 119 -6.81 -23.81 1.18
N LEU A 120 -5.74 -23.08 0.84
CA LEU A 120 -4.37 -23.47 1.15
C LEU A 120 -4.07 -23.44 2.66
N THR A 121 -4.62 -22.45 3.35
CA THR A 121 -4.30 -22.20 4.76
C THR A 121 -5.26 -22.87 5.74
N GLY A 122 -6.43 -23.30 5.25
CA GLY A 122 -7.54 -23.78 6.06
C GLY A 122 -8.17 -22.72 6.96
N LYS A 123 -7.82 -21.43 6.75
CA LYS A 123 -8.19 -20.31 7.63
C LYS A 123 -8.77 -19.18 6.80
N THR A 124 -10.01 -18.80 7.08
CA THR A 124 -10.62 -17.60 6.51
C THR A 124 -10.24 -16.36 7.33
N LYS A 125 -10.17 -15.20 6.68
CA LYS A 125 -9.96 -13.92 7.34
C LYS A 125 -11.32 -13.23 7.43
N ASP A 126 -11.88 -13.24 8.64
CA ASP A 126 -13.19 -12.64 8.88
C ASP A 126 -13.18 -11.14 8.55
N ARG A 127 -14.16 -10.70 7.76
CA ARG A 127 -14.40 -9.30 7.36
C ARG A 127 -13.17 -8.56 6.84
N LYS A 128 -12.32 -9.25 6.06
CA LYS A 128 -11.06 -8.70 5.55
C LYS A 128 -11.25 -7.48 4.66
N GLY A 129 -12.23 -7.50 3.76
CA GLY A 129 -12.55 -6.39 2.88
C GLY A 129 -13.11 -5.20 3.65
N GLU A 130 -13.93 -5.45 4.67
CA GLU A 130 -14.45 -4.36 5.50
C GLU A 130 -13.35 -3.73 6.34
N LEU A 131 -12.45 -4.54 6.91
CA LEU A 131 -11.32 -4.04 7.66
C LEU A 131 -10.32 -3.28 6.77
N PHE A 132 -10.17 -3.70 5.50
CA PHE A 132 -9.45 -2.93 4.49
C PHE A 132 -10.03 -1.52 4.37
N TYR A 133 -11.34 -1.40 4.19
CA TYR A 133 -12.01 -0.11 4.16
C TYR A 133 -11.77 0.69 5.45
N TYR A 134 -12.05 0.09 6.62
CA TYR A 134 -11.97 0.78 7.90
C TYR A 134 -10.57 1.30 8.22
N MET A 135 -9.53 0.49 8.00
CA MET A 135 -8.15 0.89 8.28
C MET A 135 -7.73 2.08 7.41
N HIS A 136 -8.01 2.03 6.10
CA HIS A 136 -7.65 3.11 5.19
C HIS A 136 -8.50 4.37 5.43
N GLN A 137 -9.75 4.22 5.86
CA GLN A 137 -10.61 5.33 6.30
C GLN A 137 -10.02 6.02 7.54
N GLN A 138 -9.59 5.26 8.55
CA GLN A 138 -9.01 5.81 9.77
C GLN A 138 -7.69 6.52 9.50
N MET A 139 -6.83 5.97 8.65
CA MET A 139 -5.61 6.65 8.21
C MET A 139 -5.91 7.99 7.53
N SER A 140 -6.93 8.03 6.67
CA SER A 140 -7.34 9.25 5.96
C SER A 140 -7.95 10.30 6.90
N ALA A 141 -8.76 9.87 7.87
CA ALA A 141 -9.35 10.74 8.88
C ALA A 141 -8.28 11.36 9.79
N ARG A 142 -7.30 10.56 10.25
CA ARG A 142 -6.17 11.04 11.04
C ARG A 142 -5.32 12.03 10.26
N TYR A 143 -5.05 11.76 8.99
CA TYR A 143 -4.34 12.69 8.12
C TYR A 143 -5.06 14.03 8.01
N ASP A 144 -6.39 14.04 7.84
CA ASP A 144 -7.18 15.28 7.84
C ASP A 144 -7.11 16.04 9.17
N CYS A 145 -7.09 15.34 10.31
CA CYS A 145 -6.88 15.97 11.61
C CYS A 145 -5.53 16.68 11.68
N GLU A 146 -4.46 16.07 11.17
CA GLU A 146 -3.14 16.71 11.13
C GLU A 146 -3.09 17.90 10.19
N ARG A 147 -3.78 17.82 9.04
CA ARG A 147 -3.94 18.95 8.10
C ARG A 147 -4.59 20.14 8.79
N LEU A 148 -5.74 19.92 9.43
CA LEU A 148 -6.48 20.96 10.13
C LEU A 148 -5.66 21.55 11.29
N SER A 149 -4.93 20.72 12.03
CA SER A 149 -4.05 21.15 13.11
C SER A 149 -2.91 22.06 12.62
N ASN A 150 -2.47 21.87 11.37
CA ASN A 150 -1.45 22.68 10.71
C ASN A 150 -2.02 23.86 9.89
N GLY A 151 -3.32 24.15 10.01
CA GLY A 151 -4.00 25.22 9.29
C GLY A 151 -4.21 24.94 7.80
N LEU A 152 -4.09 23.69 7.38
CA LEU A 152 -4.33 23.24 6.00
C LEU A 152 -5.78 22.77 5.83
N GLN A 153 -6.30 22.89 4.62
CA GLN A 153 -7.62 22.35 4.28
C GLN A 153 -7.58 20.82 4.27
N ARG A 154 -8.73 20.19 4.52
CA ARG A 154 -8.87 18.73 4.34
C ARG A 154 -8.45 18.31 2.93
N MET A 155 -7.85 17.13 2.82
CA MET A 155 -7.36 16.64 1.54
C MET A 155 -8.50 16.45 0.53
N ILE A 156 -8.27 16.73 -0.75
CA ILE A 156 -9.26 16.56 -1.81
C ILE A 156 -9.11 15.14 -2.39
N PRO A 157 -10.19 14.38 -2.60
CA PRO A 157 -10.15 13.07 -3.27
C PRO A 157 -9.72 13.18 -4.75
N PHE A 158 -8.92 12.22 -5.23
CA PHE A 158 -8.45 12.20 -6.63
C PHE A 158 -9.50 11.61 -7.59
N HIS A 159 -10.57 12.34 -7.89
CA HIS A 159 -11.66 11.85 -8.75
C HIS A 159 -11.32 11.84 -10.24
N ASN A 160 -10.61 12.87 -10.70
CA ASN A 160 -10.29 13.04 -12.10
C ASN A 160 -8.87 12.54 -12.36
N PHE A 161 -8.73 11.47 -13.14
CA PHE A 161 -7.43 10.85 -13.42
C PHE A 161 -6.54 11.69 -14.35
N GLU A 162 -7.10 12.72 -14.99
CA GLU A 162 -6.36 13.72 -15.77
C GLU A 162 -5.77 14.84 -14.90
N GLU A 163 -6.17 14.95 -13.62
CA GLU A 163 -5.62 15.97 -12.74
C GLU A 163 -4.11 15.81 -12.56
N LYS A 164 -3.43 16.96 -12.56
CA LYS A 164 -1.99 17.03 -12.38
C LYS A 164 -1.65 16.92 -10.89
N LEU A 165 -0.82 15.95 -10.56
CA LEU A 165 -0.38 15.71 -9.19
C LEU A 165 0.78 16.61 -8.78
N ASP A 166 0.84 16.88 -7.49
CA ASP A 166 1.97 17.56 -6.86
C ASP A 166 3.25 16.71 -6.93
N GLY A 167 4.38 17.41 -6.87
CA GLY A 167 5.69 16.77 -6.83
C GLY A 167 6.02 16.19 -5.46
N TYR A 168 6.87 15.18 -5.41
CA TYR A 168 7.46 14.68 -4.18
C TYR A 168 8.77 13.95 -4.47
N ALA A 169 9.78 14.26 -3.68
CA ALA A 169 11.05 13.55 -3.66
C ALA A 169 11.15 12.76 -2.34
N PRO A 170 11.26 11.42 -2.38
CA PRO A 170 11.30 10.62 -1.16
C PRO A 170 12.66 10.63 -0.46
N HIS A 171 13.75 11.00 -1.15
CA HIS A 171 15.13 10.95 -0.61
C HIS A 171 15.52 9.57 -0.03
N LEU A 172 14.98 8.47 -0.57
CA LEU A 172 15.29 7.11 -0.15
C LEU A 172 16.09 6.36 -1.20
N THR A 173 17.00 5.51 -0.75
CA THR A 173 17.86 4.67 -1.59
C THR A 173 17.67 3.22 -1.19
N SER A 174 17.55 2.31 -2.16
CA SER A 174 17.64 0.89 -1.85
C SER A 174 19.10 0.52 -1.63
N LEU A 175 19.44 0.03 -0.44
CA LEU A 175 20.80 -0.46 -0.15
C LEU A 175 21.15 -1.72 -0.94
N VAL A 176 20.16 -2.42 -1.51
CA VAL A 176 20.38 -3.65 -2.25
C VAL A 176 20.75 -3.39 -3.70
N SER A 177 19.97 -2.56 -4.41
CA SER A 177 20.25 -2.24 -5.80
C SER A 177 21.16 -1.02 -5.98
N GLY A 178 21.32 -0.19 -4.94
CA GLY A 178 21.94 1.12 -5.03
C GLY A 178 21.08 2.16 -5.77
N LEU A 179 19.87 1.79 -6.19
CA LEU A 179 18.96 2.69 -6.90
C LEU A 179 18.14 3.52 -5.92
N HIS A 180 17.96 4.79 -6.24
CA HIS A 180 17.03 5.67 -5.54
C HIS A 180 15.59 5.31 -5.89
N TYR A 181 14.67 5.50 -4.94
CA TYR A 181 13.25 5.59 -5.27
C TYR A 181 13.04 6.86 -6.09
N ALA A 182 12.45 6.71 -7.29
CA ALA A 182 12.28 7.83 -8.20
C ALA A 182 11.47 8.97 -7.56
N SER A 183 11.91 10.20 -7.76
CA SER A 183 11.16 11.39 -7.41
C SER A 183 10.10 11.66 -8.48
N ARG A 184 8.95 12.20 -8.08
CA ARG A 184 7.92 12.65 -9.00
C ARG A 184 7.95 14.18 -9.09
N PRO A 185 8.25 14.78 -10.24
CA PRO A 185 8.09 16.22 -10.44
C PRO A 185 6.62 16.62 -10.44
N GLN A 186 6.35 17.89 -10.17
CA GLN A 186 4.98 18.43 -10.25
C GLN A 186 4.47 18.42 -11.70
N GLY A 187 3.16 18.26 -11.88
CA GLY A 187 2.50 18.49 -13.17
C GLY A 187 2.22 17.23 -13.99
N PHE A 188 2.49 16.04 -13.44
CA PHE A 188 2.20 14.76 -14.09
C PHE A 188 0.78 14.29 -13.73
N SER A 189 0.06 13.76 -14.72
CA SER A 189 -1.21 13.03 -14.56
C SER A 189 -0.99 11.53 -14.73
N LEU A 190 -2.01 10.71 -14.44
CA LEU A 190 -1.92 9.28 -14.72
C LEU A 190 -1.68 9.03 -16.22
N ARG A 191 -0.93 7.97 -16.52
CA ARG A 191 -0.59 7.54 -17.87
C ARG A 191 -0.75 6.03 -17.96
N ASP A 192 -1.07 5.57 -19.16
CA ASP A 192 -1.20 4.14 -19.46
C ASP A 192 0.11 3.41 -19.18
N LEU A 193 -0.01 2.23 -18.61
CA LEU A 193 1.09 1.28 -18.42
C LEU A 193 0.97 0.18 -19.45
N VAL A 194 2.05 -0.59 -19.64
CA VAL A 194 2.04 -1.77 -20.53
C VAL A 194 0.94 -2.77 -20.15
N ASP A 195 0.63 -2.89 -18.86
CA ASP A 195 -0.31 -3.89 -18.36
C ASP A 195 -1.77 -3.38 -18.25
N VAL A 196 -1.98 -2.07 -18.04
CA VAL A 196 -3.29 -1.47 -17.74
C VAL A 196 -3.34 -0.01 -18.21
N ASP A 197 -4.46 0.34 -18.83
CA ASP A 197 -4.74 1.69 -19.30
C ASP A 197 -5.53 2.50 -18.26
N VAL A 198 -5.39 3.84 -18.27
CA VAL A 198 -6.18 4.75 -17.41
C VAL A 198 -7.67 4.57 -17.68
N GLN A 199 -8.05 4.24 -18.92
CA GLN A 199 -9.44 3.97 -19.27
C GLN A 199 -10.00 2.73 -18.55
N ASP A 200 -9.19 1.71 -18.28
CA ASP A 200 -9.65 0.55 -17.53
C ASP A 200 -9.92 0.89 -16.06
N MET A 201 -9.11 1.78 -15.48
CA MET A 201 -9.35 2.31 -14.14
C MET A 201 -10.68 3.06 -14.05
N GLU A 202 -11.02 3.87 -15.05
CA GLU A 202 -12.31 4.56 -15.13
C GLU A 202 -13.46 3.55 -15.25
N ARG A 203 -13.34 2.55 -16.14
CA ARG A 203 -14.36 1.50 -16.30
C ARG A 203 -14.60 0.73 -15.02
N TRP A 204 -13.54 0.37 -14.28
CA TRP A 204 -13.68 -0.31 -13.00
C TRP A 204 -14.39 0.56 -11.97
N ARG A 205 -14.07 1.86 -11.90
CA ARG A 205 -14.77 2.81 -11.03
C ARG A 205 -16.26 2.86 -11.36
N GLU A 206 -16.62 3.07 -12.62
CA GLU A 206 -18.02 3.17 -13.05
C GLU A 206 -18.80 1.88 -12.73
N ARG A 207 -18.24 0.70 -13.02
CA ARG A 207 -18.87 -0.58 -12.69
C ARG A 207 -19.12 -0.77 -11.20
N ILE A 208 -18.18 -0.34 -10.36
CA ILE A 208 -18.32 -0.43 -8.90
C ILE A 208 -19.42 0.53 -8.43
N LEU A 209 -19.44 1.76 -8.93
CA LEU A 209 -20.48 2.74 -8.60
C LEU A 209 -21.87 2.28 -9.06
N GLU A 210 -21.99 1.73 -10.26
CA GLU A 210 -23.23 1.15 -10.78
C GLU A 210 -23.72 -0.01 -9.92
N ALA A 211 -22.83 -0.93 -9.52
CA ALA A 211 -23.19 -2.05 -8.64
C ALA A 211 -23.66 -1.57 -7.26
N ILE A 212 -23.06 -0.49 -6.74
CA ILE A 212 -23.49 0.18 -5.52
C ILE A 212 -24.89 0.77 -5.70
N ASP A 213 -25.16 1.52 -6.76
CA ASP A 213 -26.47 2.15 -6.99
C ASP A 213 -27.58 1.12 -7.22
N LEU A 214 -27.25 -0.02 -7.84
CA LEU A 214 -28.16 -1.15 -8.04
C LEU A 214 -28.32 -2.04 -6.79
N GLN A 215 -27.49 -1.84 -5.75
CA GLN A 215 -27.46 -2.62 -4.50
C GLN A 215 -27.17 -4.13 -4.69
N PHE A 216 -26.48 -4.50 -5.78
CA PHE A 216 -25.99 -5.87 -5.98
C PHE A 216 -24.74 -5.88 -6.86
N VAL A 217 -23.91 -6.91 -6.69
CA VAL A 217 -22.73 -7.18 -7.53
C VAL A 217 -22.96 -8.43 -8.36
N GLN A 218 -22.30 -8.53 -9.51
CA GLN A 218 -22.40 -9.66 -10.42
C GLN A 218 -21.21 -10.61 -10.25
N ASP A 219 -21.49 -11.89 -10.05
CA ASP A 219 -20.46 -12.92 -10.02
C ASP A 219 -19.97 -13.32 -11.43
N LYS A 220 -19.05 -14.28 -11.50
CA LYS A 220 -18.49 -14.76 -12.78
C LYS A 220 -19.52 -15.52 -13.63
N GLN A 221 -20.62 -15.96 -13.03
CA GLN A 221 -21.72 -16.68 -13.66
C GLN A 221 -22.92 -15.75 -13.95
N ASN A 222 -22.76 -14.44 -13.74
CA ASN A 222 -23.80 -13.41 -13.84
C ASN A 222 -24.94 -13.54 -12.82
N ASN A 223 -24.73 -14.27 -11.72
CA ASN A 223 -25.67 -14.21 -10.61
C ASN A 223 -25.51 -12.89 -9.86
N GLN A 224 -26.62 -12.37 -9.36
CA GLN A 224 -26.66 -11.14 -8.58
C GLN A 224 -26.50 -11.47 -7.09
N ILE A 225 -25.50 -10.88 -6.46
CA ILE A 225 -25.25 -11.00 -5.03
C ILE A 225 -25.60 -9.66 -4.39
N PRO A 226 -26.60 -9.60 -3.50
CA PRO A 226 -27.03 -8.35 -2.90
C PRO A 226 -25.96 -7.75 -1.99
N LEU A 227 -25.88 -6.42 -2.00
CA LEU A 227 -25.08 -5.65 -1.06
C LEU A 227 -25.92 -5.38 0.20
N ASP A 228 -25.94 -6.35 1.11
CA ASP A 228 -26.66 -6.26 2.38
C ASP A 228 -25.89 -5.45 3.44
N GLU A 229 -26.58 -5.01 4.49
CA GLU A 229 -25.99 -4.24 5.61
C GLU A 229 -24.85 -4.98 6.32
N ALA A 230 -24.93 -6.30 6.39
CA ALA A 230 -24.03 -7.11 7.18
C ALA A 230 -22.70 -7.41 6.47
N ARG A 231 -22.72 -7.56 5.13
CA ARG A 231 -21.59 -8.04 4.33
C ARG A 231 -21.26 -7.15 3.14
N GLY A 232 -22.10 -6.17 2.80
CA GLY A 232 -21.89 -5.27 1.66
C GLY A 232 -20.54 -4.57 1.71
N ALA A 233 -20.13 -4.08 2.88
CA ALA A 233 -18.81 -3.45 3.05
C ALA A 233 -17.64 -4.42 2.83
N ASP A 234 -17.79 -5.68 3.24
CA ASP A 234 -16.76 -6.71 3.06
C ASP A 234 -16.61 -7.14 1.60
N ILE A 235 -17.74 -7.31 0.91
CA ILE A 235 -17.80 -7.58 -0.52
C ILE A 235 -17.15 -6.44 -1.30
N LEU A 236 -17.57 -5.19 -1.04
CA LEU A 236 -17.02 -4.01 -1.72
C LEU A 236 -15.52 -3.85 -1.46
N GLY A 237 -15.07 -4.05 -0.22
CA GLY A 237 -13.65 -4.07 0.12
C GLY A 237 -12.84 -5.06 -0.72
N SER A 238 -13.40 -6.26 -0.90
CA SER A 238 -12.76 -7.31 -1.68
C SER A 238 -12.73 -7.03 -3.18
N LEU A 239 -13.73 -6.32 -3.71
CA LEU A 239 -13.77 -5.87 -5.11
C LEU A 239 -12.83 -4.67 -5.37
N ILE A 240 -12.75 -3.73 -4.43
CA ILE A 240 -12.00 -2.48 -4.61
C ILE A 240 -10.50 -2.69 -4.45
N GLU A 241 -10.06 -3.55 -3.52
CA GLU A 241 -8.64 -3.80 -3.25
C GLU A 241 -7.86 -4.17 -4.54
N ALA A 242 -8.22 -5.16 -5.36
CA ALA A 242 -9.07 -6.32 -5.15
C ALA A 242 -8.23 -7.47 -4.57
N ASN A 243 -8.85 -8.33 -3.76
CA ASN A 243 -8.17 -9.49 -3.18
C ASN A 243 -8.64 -10.82 -3.76
N SER A 244 -8.10 -11.94 -3.26
CA SER A 244 -8.48 -13.30 -3.66
C SER A 244 -9.98 -13.59 -3.50
N ASP A 245 -10.64 -12.92 -2.55
CA ASP A 245 -12.07 -13.09 -2.25
C ASP A 245 -12.96 -12.20 -3.16
N SER A 246 -12.35 -11.47 -4.10
CA SER A 246 -13.06 -10.70 -5.13
C SER A 246 -13.93 -11.62 -5.98
N ILE A 247 -15.25 -11.38 -5.92
CA ILE A 247 -16.27 -12.20 -6.58
C ILE A 247 -16.04 -12.24 -8.11
N ASN A 248 -15.73 -11.09 -8.72
CA ASN A 248 -15.49 -11.01 -10.16
C ASN A 248 -14.37 -10.00 -10.50
N LYS A 249 -13.12 -10.42 -10.25
CA LYS A 249 -11.92 -9.62 -10.57
C LYS A 249 -11.79 -9.24 -12.04
N GLY A 250 -12.30 -10.06 -12.96
CA GLY A 250 -12.26 -9.74 -14.40
C GLY A 250 -13.17 -8.58 -14.78
N PHE A 251 -14.31 -8.45 -14.10
CA PHE A 251 -15.29 -7.39 -14.35
C PHE A 251 -14.99 -6.12 -13.53
N TYR A 252 -14.77 -6.24 -12.23
CA TYR A 252 -14.54 -5.11 -11.32
C TYR A 252 -13.08 -4.66 -11.22
N GLY A 253 -12.15 -5.47 -11.74
CA GLY A 253 -10.73 -5.12 -11.79
C GLY A 253 -10.05 -5.15 -10.42
N SER A 254 -9.07 -4.26 -10.24
CA SER A 254 -8.32 -4.09 -8.99
C SER A 254 -7.89 -2.63 -8.84
N ILE A 255 -8.88 -1.74 -8.77
CA ILE A 255 -8.68 -0.29 -8.86
C ILE A 255 -7.68 0.21 -7.81
N HIS A 256 -7.81 -0.15 -6.53
CA HIS A 256 -6.90 0.36 -5.49
C HIS A 256 -5.44 -0.01 -5.77
N ASN A 257 -5.13 -1.29 -6.02
CA ASN A 257 -3.77 -1.75 -6.28
C ASN A 257 -3.19 -1.17 -7.57
N TRP A 258 -3.96 -1.09 -8.66
CA TRP A 258 -3.47 -0.52 -9.91
C TRP A 258 -3.25 0.98 -9.83
N GLY A 259 -4.06 1.71 -9.06
CA GLY A 259 -3.81 3.12 -8.81
C GLY A 259 -2.48 3.34 -8.10
N HIS A 260 -2.13 2.46 -7.15
CA HIS A 260 -0.81 2.48 -6.54
C HIS A 260 0.29 2.27 -7.60
N VAL A 261 0.18 1.23 -8.44
CA VAL A 261 1.20 0.93 -9.47
C VAL A 261 1.33 2.07 -10.49
N MET A 262 0.21 2.61 -10.98
CA MET A 262 0.22 3.73 -11.93
C MET A 262 0.91 4.94 -11.31
N MET A 263 0.51 5.36 -10.11
CA MET A 263 1.13 6.49 -9.42
C MET A 263 2.62 6.28 -9.13
N ALA A 264 3.03 5.04 -8.84
CA ALA A 264 4.43 4.67 -8.61
C ALA A 264 5.28 4.76 -9.90
N ARG A 265 4.69 4.49 -11.05
CA ARG A 265 5.36 4.41 -12.36
C ARG A 265 5.11 5.61 -13.27
N MET A 266 4.40 6.65 -12.81
CA MET A 266 4.09 7.85 -13.60
C MET A 266 5.32 8.51 -14.27
N HIS A 267 6.49 8.40 -13.67
CA HIS A 267 7.74 8.97 -14.19
C HIS A 267 8.35 8.16 -15.35
N ASP A 268 8.05 6.85 -15.44
CA ASP A 268 8.53 5.92 -16.48
C ASP A 268 7.46 4.84 -16.77
N PRO A 269 6.31 5.22 -17.38
CA PRO A 269 5.15 4.34 -17.51
C PRO A 269 5.39 3.13 -18.42
N ASP A 270 6.27 3.25 -19.40
CA ASP A 270 6.62 2.20 -20.35
C ASP A 270 7.96 1.52 -20.05
N GLY A 271 8.61 1.89 -18.94
CA GLY A 271 9.85 1.27 -18.47
C GLY A 271 11.08 1.54 -19.36
N ARG A 272 10.99 2.47 -20.32
CA ARG A 272 12.07 2.75 -21.28
C ARG A 272 13.30 3.34 -20.60
N PHE A 273 13.12 4.03 -19.48
CA PHE A 273 14.19 4.67 -18.72
C PHE A 273 14.82 3.74 -17.69
N LEU A 274 14.26 2.53 -17.52
CA LEU A 274 14.71 1.54 -16.52
C LEU A 274 14.77 2.14 -15.11
N CYS A 275 13.88 3.09 -14.82
CA CYS A 275 13.79 3.71 -13.51
C CYS A 275 13.13 2.76 -12.51
N SER A 276 13.63 2.76 -11.28
CA SER A 276 12.95 2.06 -10.19
C SER A 276 11.58 2.69 -9.94
N SER A 277 10.61 1.92 -9.47
CA SER A 277 9.31 2.48 -9.11
C SER A 277 9.47 3.53 -8.01
N SER A 278 8.82 4.68 -8.16
CA SER A 278 8.76 5.67 -7.09
C SER A 278 8.00 5.07 -5.92
N ARG A 279 8.35 5.48 -4.70
CA ARG A 279 7.33 5.41 -3.65
C ARG A 279 6.22 6.33 -4.09
N ILE A 280 5.00 5.81 -4.17
CA ILE A 280 3.82 6.67 -4.25
C ILE A 280 3.97 7.65 -3.13
N SER A 281 4.05 8.93 -3.48
CA SER A 281 4.40 9.94 -2.50
C SER A 281 3.51 9.79 -1.28
N ARG A 282 4.07 9.95 -0.09
CA ARG A 282 3.32 9.75 1.15
C ARG A 282 2.08 10.66 1.20
N THR A 283 2.07 11.77 0.45
CA THR A 283 0.90 12.65 0.19
C THR A 283 -0.09 12.07 -0.84
N THR A 284 0.37 11.59 -1.99
CA THR A 284 -0.49 10.99 -3.04
C THR A 284 -1.14 9.71 -2.57
N LYS A 285 -0.50 8.98 -1.66
CA LYS A 285 -1.11 7.85 -0.96
C LYS A 285 -2.43 8.28 -0.29
N PHE A 286 -2.45 9.39 0.45
CA PHE A 286 -3.68 9.87 1.09
C PHE A 286 -4.69 10.44 0.10
N LEU A 287 -4.24 11.05 -1.00
CA LEU A 287 -5.11 11.50 -2.10
C LEU A 287 -5.87 10.31 -2.73
N TRP A 288 -5.15 9.23 -3.01
CA TRP A 288 -5.69 7.99 -3.55
C TRP A 288 -6.58 7.25 -2.55
N MET A 289 -6.13 7.13 -1.29
CA MET A 289 -6.94 6.51 -0.24
C MET A 289 -8.25 7.25 -0.02
N LYS A 290 -8.28 8.58 -0.15
CA LYS A 290 -9.53 9.34 -0.07
C LYS A 290 -10.52 9.01 -1.18
N LEU A 291 -10.05 8.86 -2.43
CA LEU A 291 -10.91 8.37 -3.51
C LEU A 291 -11.49 7.01 -3.15
N VAL A 292 -10.63 6.08 -2.75
CA VAL A 292 -11.01 4.70 -2.40
C VAL A 292 -12.03 4.67 -1.27
N VAL A 293 -11.80 5.44 -0.20
CA VAL A 293 -12.72 5.58 0.93
C VAL A 293 -14.05 6.19 0.46
N GLN A 294 -14.03 7.18 -0.42
CA GLN A 294 -15.27 7.83 -0.87
C GLN A 294 -16.18 6.92 -1.70
N ILE A 295 -15.63 5.92 -2.39
CA ILE A 295 -16.45 4.90 -3.07
C ILE A 295 -17.35 4.17 -2.08
N PHE A 296 -16.93 3.98 -0.82
CA PHE A 296 -17.78 3.39 0.24
C PHE A 296 -18.82 4.35 0.83
N TRP A 297 -18.73 5.65 0.53
CA TRP A 297 -19.58 6.70 1.12
C TRP A 297 -20.60 7.28 0.12
N VAL A 298 -20.78 6.64 -1.03
CA VAL A 298 -21.78 7.05 -2.03
C VAL A 298 -23.17 7.05 -1.36
N PRO A 299 -23.99 8.10 -1.54
CA PRO A 299 -25.27 8.25 -0.82
C PRO A 299 -26.23 7.05 -0.92
N SER A 300 -26.18 6.28 -2.01
CA SER A 300 -26.96 5.06 -2.21
C SER A 300 -26.64 3.96 -1.18
N LEU A 301 -25.41 3.88 -0.65
CA LEU A 301 -25.06 2.97 0.45
C LEU A 301 -25.61 3.43 1.81
N LYS A 302 -25.95 4.71 1.98
CA LYS A 302 -26.50 5.20 3.25
C LYS A 302 -27.97 4.86 3.44
N GLN A 303 -28.70 4.57 2.37
CA GLN A 303 -30.11 4.15 2.48
C GLN A 303 -30.26 2.74 3.02
N THR A 304 -29.22 1.92 2.90
CA THR A 304 -29.18 0.59 3.54
C THR A 304 -28.57 0.63 4.94
N GLN A 305 -27.76 1.62 5.33
CA GLN A 305 -27.12 1.66 6.66
C GLN A 305 -27.89 2.43 7.77
N ILE A 306 -29.19 2.74 7.59
CA ILE A 306 -30.08 3.38 8.60
C ILE A 306 -31.37 2.58 8.71
#